data_AF-A0AB36BG81-F1
#
_entry.id   AF-A0AB36BG81-F1
#
_cell.length_a   1.000
_cell.length_b   1.000
_cell.length_c   1.000
_cell.angle_alpha   90.00
_cell.angle_beta   90.00
_cell.angle_gamma   90.00
#
_symmetry.space_group_name_H-M   'P 1'
#
loop_
_entity.id
_entity.type
_entity.pdbx_description
1 polymer ?
#
loop_
_entity_poly.entity_id
_entity_poly.type
_entity_poly.pdbx_seq_one_letter_code
_entity_poly.pdbx_strand_id
1 'polypeptide(L)'
;MKIVYLWKDGKQVLVFPNDEGEYVYPTENWTEQAPPEGIYAPFYYDGQKWIGQSKEDFEKTLPKEEPDVDEKDLAISQLTYTVAELTNQVELLQTGMAQIIEQRANIELEAK
;
A
#
# COMPACT_ATOMS: atom_id res chain seq x y z
N MET A 1 -39.97 20.41 0.56
CA MET A 1 -38.80 19.52 0.33
C MET A 1 -38.06 19.40 1.64
N LYS A 2 -37.71 18.20 2.07
CA LYS A 2 -36.79 17.98 3.19
C LYS A 2 -35.65 17.06 2.76
N ILE A 3 -34.62 17.01 3.59
CA ILE A 3 -33.47 16.13 3.44
C ILE A 3 -33.46 15.16 4.62
N VAL A 4 -33.27 13.88 4.33
CA VAL A 4 -33.01 12.84 5.32
C VAL A 4 -31.76 12.06 4.93
N TYR A 5 -31.17 11.36 5.90
CA TYR A 5 -29.95 10.58 5.73
C TYR A 5 -30.22 9.12 6.07
N LEU A 6 -29.85 8.20 5.19
CA LEU A 6 -29.98 6.76 5.45
C LEU A 6 -29.04 6.32 6.56
N TRP A 7 -29.52 5.54 7.52
CA TRP A 7 -28.70 5.10 8.66
C TRP A 7 -27.47 4.31 8.26
N LYS A 8 -27.53 3.59 7.15
CA LYS A 8 -26.48 2.64 6.73
C LYS A 8 -25.17 3.33 6.35
N ASP A 9 -25.24 4.49 5.72
CA ASP A 9 -24.10 5.11 5.03
C ASP A 9 -24.17 6.65 5.00
N GLY A 10 -25.20 7.26 5.59
CA GLY A 10 -25.38 8.71 5.54
C GLY A 10 -25.78 9.24 4.17
N LYS A 11 -26.22 8.37 3.24
CA LYS A 11 -26.68 8.83 1.93
C LYS A 11 -27.84 9.81 2.08
N GLN A 12 -27.68 10.96 1.45
CA GLN A 12 -28.69 12.01 1.43
C GLN A 12 -29.84 11.62 0.50
N VAL A 13 -31.08 11.76 0.99
CA VAL A 13 -32.31 11.54 0.22
C VAL A 13 -33.20 12.76 0.34
N LEU A 14 -33.64 13.27 -0.81
CA LEU A 14 -34.63 14.34 -0.91
C LEU A 14 -36.03 13.75 -0.78
N VAL A 15 -36.83 14.28 0.14
CA VAL A 15 -38.22 13.89 0.33
C VAL A 15 -39.17 15.03 -0.06
N PHE A 16 -40.24 14.66 -0.76
CA PHE A 16 -41.24 15.56 -1.31
C PHE A 16 -42.62 15.23 -0.73
N PRO A 17 -43.50 16.24 -0.56
CA PRO A 17 -44.89 15.98 -0.25
C PRO A 17 -45.60 15.30 -1.43
N ASN A 18 -46.53 14.40 -1.14
CA ASN A 18 -47.47 13.84 -2.11
C ASN A 18 -48.63 14.83 -2.38
N ASP A 19 -49.60 14.40 -3.19
CA ASP A 19 -50.77 15.21 -3.55
C ASP A 19 -51.68 15.56 -2.34
N GLU A 20 -51.57 14.81 -1.24
CA GLU A 20 -52.28 15.04 0.03
C GLU A 20 -51.49 15.94 1.00
N GLY A 21 -50.29 16.37 0.62
CA GLY A 21 -49.42 17.23 1.43
C GLY A 21 -48.53 16.49 2.44
N GLU A 22 -48.58 15.15 2.48
CA GLU A 22 -47.74 14.33 3.36
C GLU A 22 -46.39 13.99 2.72
N TYR A 23 -45.31 14.09 3.48
CA TYR A 23 -43.97 13.76 2.99
C TYR A 23 -43.80 12.25 2.80
N VAL A 24 -43.34 11.85 1.60
CA VAL A 24 -42.99 10.47 1.30
C VAL A 24 -41.54 10.21 1.68
N TYR A 25 -41.34 9.39 2.72
CA TYR A 25 -40.03 9.04 3.25
C TYR A 25 -39.49 7.72 2.66
N PRO A 26 -38.16 7.50 2.72
CA PRO A 26 -37.57 6.23 2.29
C PRO A 26 -38.11 5.03 3.09
N THR A 27 -38.13 3.86 2.45
CA THR A 27 -38.49 2.59 3.12
C THR A 27 -37.43 2.09 4.10
N GLU A 28 -36.18 2.52 3.93
CA GLU A 28 -35.06 2.20 4.81
C GLU A 28 -35.02 3.12 6.04
N ASN A 29 -34.33 2.71 7.11
CA ASN A 29 -34.16 3.54 8.30
C ASN A 29 -33.40 4.84 7.95
N TRP A 30 -33.95 5.97 8.41
CA TRP A 30 -33.44 7.29 8.11
C TRP A 30 -33.43 8.20 9.34
N THR A 31 -32.62 9.26 9.28
CA THR A 31 -32.55 10.29 10.32
C THR A 31 -32.50 11.68 9.67
N GLU A 32 -33.03 12.70 10.34
CA GLU A 32 -32.84 14.10 9.92
C GLU A 32 -31.45 14.62 10.36
N GLN A 33 -30.74 13.88 11.21
CA GLN A 33 -29.41 14.24 11.69
C GLN A 33 -28.34 13.89 10.65
N ALA A 34 -27.68 14.89 10.09
CA ALA A 34 -26.57 14.69 9.16
C ALA A 34 -25.39 13.96 9.83
N PRO A 35 -24.64 13.12 9.08
CA PRO A 35 -23.35 12.63 9.54
C PRO A 35 -22.43 13.78 9.96
N PRO A 36 -21.72 13.68 11.09
CA PRO A 36 -20.78 14.71 11.51
C PRO A 36 -19.62 14.81 10.51
N GLU A 37 -19.08 16.02 10.34
CA GLU A 37 -17.88 16.21 9.54
C GLU A 37 -16.69 15.48 10.18
N GLY A 38 -15.84 14.85 9.35
CA GLY A 38 -14.64 14.17 9.81
C GLY A 38 -14.82 12.72 10.30
N ILE A 39 -16.01 12.13 10.12
CA ILE A 39 -16.21 10.68 10.28
C ILE A 39 -15.72 9.94 9.02
N TYR A 40 -14.93 8.88 9.21
CA TYR A 40 -14.40 8.10 8.10
C TYR A 40 -15.22 6.83 7.90
N ALA A 41 -15.40 6.44 6.63
CA ALA A 41 -16.09 5.20 6.27
C ALA A 41 -15.27 3.97 6.70
N PRO A 42 -15.93 2.86 7.09
CA PRO A 42 -17.39 2.70 7.20
C PRO A 42 -17.99 3.41 8.43
N PHE A 43 -19.16 4.02 8.27
CA PHE A 43 -19.93 4.65 9.35
C PHE A 43 -21.44 4.42 9.18
N TYR A 44 -22.19 4.46 10.28
CA TYR A 44 -23.64 4.25 10.33
C TYR A 44 -24.29 5.00 11.50
N TYR A 45 -25.61 5.14 11.50
CA TYR A 45 -26.39 5.72 12.60
C TYR A 45 -26.95 4.62 13.50
N ASP A 46 -26.71 4.69 14.81
CA ASP A 46 -27.14 3.67 15.79
C ASP A 46 -28.55 3.88 16.37
N GLY A 47 -29.25 4.93 15.90
CA GLY A 47 -30.55 5.37 16.43
C GLY A 47 -30.45 6.55 17.40
N GLN A 48 -29.24 6.92 17.84
CA GLN A 48 -28.98 8.10 18.67
C GLN A 48 -27.91 9.01 18.07
N LYS A 49 -26.84 8.43 17.50
CA LYS A 49 -25.68 9.15 16.96
C LYS A 49 -25.03 8.38 15.81
N TRP A 50 -24.20 9.09 15.06
CA TRP A 50 -23.33 8.50 14.05
C TRP A 50 -22.14 7.80 14.70
N ILE A 51 -21.92 6.54 14.30
CA ILE A 51 -20.83 5.67 14.69
C ILE A 51 -19.95 5.44 13.47
N GLY A 52 -18.66 5.66 13.61
CA GLY A 52 -17.66 5.43 12.58
C GLY A 52 -16.28 5.44 13.20
N GLN A 53 -15.26 5.39 12.35
CA GLN A 53 -13.88 5.34 12.82
C GLN A 53 -13.19 6.70 12.79
N SER A 54 -12.17 6.85 13.63
CA SER A 54 -11.31 8.02 13.64
C SER A 54 -10.45 8.07 12.39
N LYS A 55 -9.90 9.25 12.08
CA LYS A 55 -8.89 9.41 11.02
C LYS A 55 -7.71 8.45 11.22
N GLU A 56 -7.21 8.34 12.45
CA GLU A 56 -6.06 7.49 12.79
C GLU A 56 -6.36 6.01 12.51
N ASP A 57 -7.56 5.54 12.87
CA ASP A 57 -7.96 4.16 12.61
C ASP A 57 -8.18 3.91 11.12
N PHE A 58 -8.73 4.88 10.38
CA PHE A 58 -8.85 4.79 8.93
C PHE A 58 -7.49 4.71 8.24
N GLU A 59 -6.53 5.54 8.64
CA GLU A 59 -5.18 5.52 8.08
C GLU A 59 -4.48 4.17 8.30
N LYS A 60 -4.75 3.48 9.43
CA LYS A 60 -4.24 2.11 9.67
C LYS A 60 -4.87 1.06 8.74
N THR A 61 -6.06 1.31 8.21
CA THR A 61 -6.73 0.40 7.26
C THR A 61 -6.30 0.61 5.82
N LEU A 62 -5.65 1.74 5.51
CA LEU A 62 -5.14 1.99 4.16
C LEU A 62 -4.08 0.95 3.83
N PRO A 63 -4.03 0.45 2.58
CA PRO A 63 -2.93 -0.36 2.11
C PRO A 63 -1.63 0.40 2.42
N LYS A 64 -0.66 -0.29 3.02
CA LYS A 64 0.69 0.28 3.13
C LYS A 64 1.12 0.55 1.69
N GLU A 65 1.43 1.81 1.39
CA GLU A 65 2.04 2.15 0.10
C GLU A 65 3.28 1.25 -0.05
N GLU A 66 3.24 0.37 -1.04
CA GLU A 66 4.47 -0.28 -1.47
C GLU A 66 5.38 0.83 -2.00
N PRO A 67 6.68 0.81 -1.67
CA PRO A 67 7.59 1.77 -2.27
C PRO A 67 7.47 1.65 -3.78
N ASP A 68 7.20 2.78 -4.44
CA ASP A 68 7.16 2.84 -5.90
C ASP A 68 8.53 2.42 -6.42
N VAL A 69 8.60 1.30 -7.13
CA VAL A 69 9.84 0.80 -7.70
C VAL A 69 10.07 1.56 -9.00
N ASP A 70 10.97 2.53 -8.97
CA ASP A 70 11.24 3.35 -10.15
C ASP A 70 12.31 2.71 -11.06
N GLU A 71 12.49 3.25 -12.27
CA GLU A 71 13.48 2.74 -13.22
C GLU A 71 14.91 2.75 -12.67
N LYS A 72 15.21 3.64 -11.71
CA LYS A 72 16.53 3.70 -11.07
C LYS A 72 16.70 2.56 -10.08
N ASP A 73 15.66 2.16 -9.37
CA ASP A 73 15.71 0.98 -8.49
C ASP A 73 16.01 -0.30 -9.28
N LEU A 74 15.38 -0.45 -10.46
CA LEU A 74 15.72 -1.54 -11.38
C LEU A 74 17.18 -1.45 -11.87
N ALA A 75 17.62 -0.25 -12.27
CA ALA A 75 18.99 -0.03 -12.74
C ALA A 75 20.03 -0.32 -11.63
N ILE A 76 19.76 0.11 -10.40
CA ILE A 76 20.61 -0.17 -9.22
C ILE A 76 20.69 -1.67 -9.00
N SER A 77 19.55 -2.38 -8.99
CA SER A 77 19.52 -3.83 -8.82
C SER A 77 20.36 -4.56 -9.88
N GLN A 78 20.20 -4.18 -11.15
CA GLN A 78 20.94 -4.79 -12.26
C GLN A 78 22.44 -4.50 -12.18
N LEU A 79 22.82 -3.27 -11.81
CA LEU A 79 24.22 -2.90 -11.59
C LEU A 79 24.81 -3.65 -10.38
N THR A 80 24.07 -3.77 -9.28
CA THR A 80 24.50 -4.53 -8.09
C THR A 80 24.74 -5.99 -8.44
N TYR A 81 23.85 -6.62 -9.21
CA TYR A 81 24.03 -7.99 -9.67
C TYR A 81 25.29 -8.14 -10.54
N THR A 82 25.48 -7.24 -11.50
CA THR A 82 26.63 -7.24 -12.41
C THR A 82 27.94 -7.07 -11.64
N VAL A 83 27.99 -6.17 -10.66
CA VAL A 83 29.16 -5.96 -9.79
C VAL A 83 29.48 -7.22 -8.98
N ALA A 84 28.48 -7.90 -8.44
CA ALA A 84 28.68 -9.13 -7.68
C ALA A 84 29.27 -10.25 -8.55
N GLU A 85 28.75 -10.42 -9.78
CA GLU A 85 29.25 -11.42 -10.73
C GLU A 85 30.70 -11.14 -11.14
N LEU A 86 31.01 -9.89 -11.50
CA LEU A 86 32.36 -9.49 -11.86
C LEU A 86 33.35 -9.67 -10.71
N THR A 87 32.92 -9.37 -9.47
CA THR A 87 33.75 -9.57 -8.27
C THR A 87 34.12 -11.04 -8.11
N ASN A 88 33.16 -11.96 -8.26
CA ASN A 88 33.43 -13.40 -8.19
C ASN A 88 34.38 -13.87 -9.30
N GLN A 89 34.19 -13.40 -10.54
CA GLN A 89 35.09 -13.75 -11.65
C GLN A 89 36.53 -13.29 -11.38
N VAL A 90 36.71 -12.10 -10.81
CA VAL A 90 38.03 -11.58 -10.43
C VAL A 90 38.68 -12.46 -9.35
N GLU A 91 37.95 -12.87 -8.32
CA GLU A 91 38.46 -13.75 -7.27
C GLU A 91 38.89 -15.12 -7.81
N LEU A 92 38.10 -15.71 -8.71
CA LEU A 92 38.45 -16.96 -9.39
C LEU A 92 39.72 -16.83 -10.22
N LEU A 93 39.86 -15.74 -10.98
CA LEU A 93 41.06 -15.47 -11.77
C LEU A 93 42.30 -15.30 -10.89
N GLN A 94 42.17 -14.55 -9.79
CA GLN A 94 43.26 -14.35 -8.82
C GLN A 94 43.70 -15.67 -8.20
N THR A 95 42.74 -16.53 -7.83
CA THR A 95 43.01 -17.86 -7.28
C THR A 95 43.74 -18.74 -8.29
N GLY A 96 43.27 -18.78 -9.54
CA GLY A 96 43.92 -19.53 -10.61
C GLY A 96 45.35 -19.02 -10.91
N MET A 97 45.57 -17.71 -10.88
CA MET A 97 46.90 -17.13 -11.03
C MET A 97 47.83 -17.55 -9.90
N ALA A 98 47.38 -17.53 -8.65
CA ALA A 98 48.18 -17.96 -7.50
C ALA A 98 48.62 -19.43 -7.64
N GLN A 99 47.69 -20.31 -8.06
CA GLN A 99 47.99 -21.73 -8.30
C GLN A 99 49.03 -21.92 -9.41
N ILE A 100 48.92 -21.19 -10.51
CA ILE A 100 49.89 -21.28 -11.62
C ILE A 100 51.27 -20.80 -11.17
N ILE A 101 51.35 -19.72 -10.39
CA ILE A 101 52.61 -19.20 -9.84
C ILE A 101 53.26 -20.24 -8.92
N GLU A 102 52.48 -20.88 -8.06
CA GLU A 102 52.96 -21.96 -7.17
C GLU A 102 53.50 -23.15 -7.97
N GLN A 103 52.74 -23.63 -8.97
CA GLN A 103 53.18 -24.73 -9.84
C GLN A 103 54.49 -24.38 -10.56
N ARG A 104 54.60 -23.17 -11.10
CA ARG A 104 55.82 -22.70 -11.78
C ARG A 104 57.02 -22.70 -10.83
N ALA A 105 56.85 -22.22 -9.60
CA ALA A 105 57.92 -22.19 -8.60
C ALA A 105 58.38 -23.61 -8.22
N ASN A 106 57.46 -24.55 -8.07
CA ASN A 106 57.79 -25.94 -7.77
C ASN A 106 58.57 -26.60 -8.92
N ILE A 107 58.16 -26.40 -10.18
CA ILE A 107 58.89 -26.92 -11.35
C ILE A 107 60.32 -26.36 -11.41
N GLU A 108 60.51 -25.07 -11.15
CA GLU A 108 61.85 -24.45 -11.12
C GLU A 108 62.75 -24.98 -9.99
N LEU A 109 62.17 -25.46 -8.88
CA LEU A 109 62.90 -26.11 -7.79
C LEU A 109 63.31 -27.54 -8.14
N GLU A 110 62.43 -28.30 -8.78
CA GLU A 110 62.70 -29.70 -9.20
C GLU A 110 63.73 -29.80 -10.34
N ALA A 111 63.90 -28.74 -11.13
CA ALA A 111 64.84 -28.69 -12.25
C ALA A 111 66.30 -28.32 -11.84
N LYS A 112 66.57 -28.09 -10.55
CA LYS A 112 67.90 -27.79 -10.00
C LYS A 112 68.51 -29.00 -9.29
#